data_AF-A0A973IV58-F1
#
_entry.id   AF-A0A973IV58-F1
#
_cell.length_a   1.000
_cell.length_b   1.000
_cell.length_c   1.000
_cell.angle_alpha   90.00
_cell.angle_beta   90.00
_cell.angle_gamma   90.00
#
_symmetry.space_group_name_H-M   'P 1'
#
loop_
_entity.id
_entity.type
_entity.pdbx_description
1 polymer ?
#
loop_
_entity_poly.entity_id
_entity_poly.type
_entity_poly.pdbx_seq_one_letter_code
_entity_poly.pdbx_strand_id
1 'polypeptide(L)'
;MADKLIQEQINEINRKLDLLIDEAAVQRQSRESLDDLMADLSIISKDAFKNMVVQLDDAGIELDTEALRCLLLKFIRNIRSMGMMLETIESLTDLAKDLTPVIKQIGLDGVQKFNELDQKGYFEVLNQLGKTIDAILSKYGRENLEKISDNLIPVVDTLVNFADPKLLNKVNIAVNALKEIDPEKIEGYSVWRLIRQMNKPEVKKSIGFMMEFLKRISA
;
A
#
# COMPACT_ATOMS: atom_id res chain seq x y z
N MET A 1 -28.34 -30.75 -8.98
CA MET A 1 -26.99 -30.29 -9.39
C MET A 1 -26.19 -29.79 -8.19
N ALA A 2 -26.78 -28.96 -7.30
CA ALA A 2 -26.15 -28.50 -6.07
C ALA A 2 -25.65 -29.65 -5.15
N ASP A 3 -26.46 -30.69 -4.92
CA ASP A 3 -26.06 -31.82 -4.06
C ASP A 3 -24.85 -32.59 -4.56
N LYS A 4 -24.65 -32.65 -5.88
CA LYS A 4 -23.52 -33.36 -6.51
C LYS A 4 -22.22 -32.60 -6.31
N LEU A 5 -22.29 -31.27 -6.41
CA LEU A 5 -21.19 -30.34 -6.13
C LEU A 5 -20.79 -30.36 -4.65
N ILE A 6 -21.76 -30.46 -3.75
CA ILE A 6 -21.53 -30.59 -2.30
C ILE A 6 -20.88 -31.94 -1.97
N GLN A 7 -21.33 -33.04 -2.57
CA GLN A 7 -20.68 -34.35 -2.42
C GLN A 7 -19.24 -34.36 -2.94
N GLU A 8 -18.96 -33.72 -4.07
CA GLU A 8 -17.61 -33.58 -4.59
C GLU A 8 -16.70 -32.80 -3.64
N GLN A 9 -17.18 -31.70 -3.06
CA GLN A 9 -16.42 -30.94 -2.06
C GLN A 9 -16.17 -31.74 -0.77
N ILE A 10 -17.16 -32.49 -0.29
CA ILE A 10 -16.99 -33.37 0.89
C ILE A 10 -15.95 -34.46 0.61
N ASN A 11 -15.97 -35.06 -0.58
CA ASN A 11 -14.98 -36.06 -0.96
C ASN A 11 -13.58 -35.46 -1.06
N GLU A 12 -13.45 -34.23 -1.57
CA GLU A 12 -12.17 -33.53 -1.64
C GLU A 12 -11.63 -33.18 -0.24
N ILE A 13 -12.50 -32.78 0.68
CA ILE A 13 -12.16 -32.52 2.09
C ILE A 13 -11.72 -33.80 2.79
N ASN A 14 -12.45 -34.91 2.62
CA ASN A 14 -12.07 -36.21 3.18
C ASN A 14 -10.68 -36.63 2.70
N ARG A 15 -10.38 -36.45 1.41
CA ARG A 15 -9.06 -36.78 0.86
C ARG A 15 -7.94 -35.90 1.44
N LYS A 16 -8.21 -34.63 1.73
CA LYS A 16 -7.27 -33.72 2.40
C LYS A 16 -7.08 -34.09 3.87
N LEU A 17 -8.16 -34.50 4.55
CA LEU A 17 -8.10 -35.01 5.93
C LEU A 17 -7.28 -36.30 6.03
N ASP A 18 -7.45 -37.22 5.08
CA ASP A 18 -6.67 -38.46 5.04
C ASP A 18 -5.17 -38.17 4.88
N LEU A 19 -4.78 -37.21 4.03
CA LEU A 19 -3.38 -36.78 3.89
C LEU A 19 -2.82 -36.15 5.19
N LEU A 20 -3.63 -35.38 5.92
CA LEU A 20 -3.22 -34.81 7.21
C LEU A 20 -3.12 -35.87 8.31
N ILE A 21 -3.97 -36.90 8.27
CA ILE A 21 -3.92 -38.02 9.21
C ILE A 21 -2.65 -38.85 8.98
N ASP A 22 -2.27 -39.06 7.71
CA ASP A 22 -1.05 -39.78 7.34
C ASP A 22 0.21 -39.03 7.81
N GLU A 23 0.28 -37.72 7.55
CA GLU A 23 1.37 -36.87 8.04
C GLU A 23 1.42 -36.84 9.58
N ALA A 24 0.27 -36.75 10.24
CA ALA A 24 0.19 -36.81 11.70
C ALA A 24 0.61 -38.18 12.27
N ALA A 25 0.41 -39.26 11.52
CA ALA A 25 0.86 -40.60 11.89
C ALA A 25 2.39 -40.72 11.79
N VAL A 26 2.99 -40.21 10.71
CA VAL A 26 4.45 -40.14 10.54
C VAL A 26 5.08 -39.31 11.67
N GLN A 27 4.47 -38.19 12.04
CA GLN A 27 4.94 -37.35 13.14
C GLN A 27 4.84 -38.04 14.52
N ARG A 28 3.81 -38.89 14.73
CA ARG A 28 3.70 -39.72 15.95
C ARG A 28 4.79 -40.77 16.03
N GLN A 29 5.06 -41.47 14.93
CA GLN A 29 6.10 -42.50 14.88
C GLN A 29 7.49 -41.93 15.19
N SER A 30 7.81 -40.74 14.66
CA SER A 30 9.05 -40.04 14.97
C SER A 30 9.16 -39.73 16.48
N ARG A 31 8.06 -39.32 17.13
CA ARG A 31 8.02 -39.07 18.59
C ARG A 31 8.24 -40.34 19.41
N GLU A 32 7.66 -41.47 19.01
CA GLU A 32 7.87 -42.75 19.69
C GLU A 32 9.33 -43.21 19.59
N SER A 33 9.96 -43.07 18.41
CA SER A 33 11.38 -43.41 18.23
C SER A 33 12.33 -42.58 19.08
N LEU A 34 11.97 -41.32 19.39
CA LEU A 34 12.73 -40.46 20.29
C LEU A 34 12.57 -40.87 21.76
N ASP A 35 11.38 -41.33 22.15
CA ASP A 35 11.12 -41.83 23.51
C ASP A 35 11.90 -43.14 23.74
N ASP A 36 11.97 -44.03 22.75
CA ASP A 36 12.79 -45.24 22.78
C ASP A 36 14.30 -44.91 22.84
N LEU A 37 14.76 -43.94 22.05
CA LEU A 37 16.16 -43.48 22.11
C LEU A 37 16.52 -42.91 23.49
N MET A 38 15.60 -42.20 24.16
CA MET A 38 15.81 -41.73 25.53
C MET A 38 15.92 -42.89 26.53
N ALA A 39 15.11 -43.94 26.35
CA ALA A 39 15.16 -45.13 27.18
C ALA A 39 16.49 -45.88 27.01
N ASP A 40 16.94 -46.07 25.77
CA ASP A 40 18.21 -46.75 25.44
C ASP A 40 19.44 -45.93 25.88
N LEU A 41 19.40 -44.61 25.72
CA LEU A 41 20.47 -43.71 26.18
C LEU A 41 20.63 -43.75 27.70
N SER A 42 19.54 -43.89 28.46
CA SER A 42 19.59 -44.03 29.93
C SER A 42 20.45 -45.22 30.36
N ILE A 43 20.41 -46.31 29.61
CA ILE A 43 21.14 -47.55 29.90
C ILE A 43 22.65 -47.37 29.66
N ILE A 44 23.04 -46.77 28.53
CA ILE A 44 24.45 -46.62 28.12
C ILE A 44 25.12 -45.40 28.78
N SER A 45 24.32 -44.45 29.29
CA SER A 45 24.79 -43.16 29.84
C SER A 45 25.83 -43.29 30.96
N LYS A 46 25.74 -44.32 31.79
CA LYS A 46 26.62 -44.49 32.96
C LYS A 46 28.09 -44.66 32.58
N ASP A 47 28.38 -45.48 31.58
CA ASP A 47 29.76 -45.78 31.18
C ASP A 47 30.34 -44.67 30.29
N ALA A 48 29.52 -44.09 29.42
CA ALA A 48 29.89 -42.94 28.60
C ALA A 48 30.21 -41.71 29.47
N PHE A 49 29.39 -41.43 30.48
CA PHE A 49 29.62 -40.32 31.41
C PHE A 49 30.93 -40.47 32.18
N LYS A 50 31.21 -41.69 32.66
CA LYS A 50 32.43 -41.98 33.41
C LYS A 50 33.69 -41.77 32.56
N ASN A 51 33.67 -42.20 31.31
CA ASN A 51 34.77 -41.97 30.37
C ASN A 51 34.92 -40.49 29.99
N MET A 52 33.82 -39.76 29.83
CA MET A 52 33.85 -38.34 29.49
C MET A 52 34.41 -37.49 30.64
N VAL A 53 34.06 -37.80 31.89
CA VAL A 53 34.63 -37.15 33.08
C VAL A 53 36.14 -37.36 33.15
N VAL A 54 36.62 -38.59 32.95
CA VAL A 54 38.06 -38.90 32.95
C VAL A 54 38.81 -38.13 31.86
N GLN A 55 38.27 -38.11 30.63
CA GLN A 55 38.92 -37.40 29.52
C GLN A 55 38.93 -35.87 29.68
N LEU A 56 37.91 -35.31 30.33
CA LEU A 56 37.81 -33.87 30.56
C LEU A 56 38.70 -33.41 31.72
N ASP A 57 38.86 -34.26 32.75
CA ASP A 57 39.82 -34.07 33.83
C ASP A 57 41.26 -34.12 33.29
N ASP A 58 41.56 -35.10 32.42
CA ASP A 58 42.84 -35.20 31.70
C ASP A 58 43.11 -33.98 30.79
N ALA A 59 42.07 -33.32 30.27
CA ALA A 59 42.17 -32.10 29.47
C ALA A 59 42.33 -30.82 30.32
N GLY A 60 42.34 -30.93 31.66
CA GLY A 60 42.49 -29.81 32.59
C GLY A 60 41.24 -28.95 32.72
N ILE A 61 40.06 -29.47 32.38
CA ILE A 61 38.79 -28.77 32.52
C ILE A 61 38.17 -29.16 33.87
N GLU A 62 38.25 -28.27 34.87
CA GLU A 62 37.53 -28.47 36.14
C GLU A 62 36.03 -28.44 35.90
N LEU A 63 35.42 -29.62 35.97
CA LEU A 63 33.99 -29.78 35.79
C LEU A 63 33.36 -30.36 37.04
N ASP A 64 32.38 -29.64 37.57
CA ASP A 64 31.49 -30.18 38.61
C ASP A 64 30.70 -31.37 38.03
N THR A 65 30.99 -32.55 38.55
CA THR A 65 30.39 -33.82 38.12
C THR A 65 28.86 -33.79 38.28
N GLU A 66 28.33 -33.09 39.28
CA GLU A 66 26.89 -32.97 39.50
C GLU A 66 26.26 -32.03 38.47
N ALA A 67 26.92 -30.89 38.17
CA ALA A 67 26.48 -29.96 37.13
C ALA A 67 26.46 -30.63 35.75
N LEU A 68 27.48 -31.41 35.40
CA LEU A 68 27.59 -32.10 34.12
C LEU A 68 26.51 -33.19 33.97
N ARG A 69 26.25 -33.95 35.04
CA ARG A 69 25.14 -34.91 35.10
C ARG A 69 23.78 -34.22 34.93
N CYS A 70 23.57 -33.09 35.61
CA CYS A 70 22.34 -32.31 35.51
C CYS A 70 22.15 -31.75 34.08
N LEU A 71 23.22 -31.28 33.44
CA LEU A 71 23.21 -30.80 32.06
C LEU A 71 22.88 -31.91 31.07
N LEU A 72 23.47 -33.10 31.20
CA LEU A 72 23.16 -34.25 30.36
C LEU A 72 21.71 -34.71 30.50
N LEU A 73 21.19 -34.76 31.72
CA LEU A 73 19.78 -35.08 31.96
C LEU A 73 18.84 -34.03 31.37
N LYS A 74 19.17 -32.73 31.50
CA LYS A 74 18.42 -31.64 30.87
C LYS A 74 18.49 -31.73 29.34
N PHE A 75 19.64 -32.08 28.78
CA PHE A 75 19.82 -32.26 27.35
C PHE A 75 18.94 -33.41 26.85
N ILE A 76 19.08 -34.62 27.41
CA ILE A 76 18.28 -35.80 27.04
C ILE A 76 16.80 -35.49 27.15
N ARG A 77 16.34 -34.94 28.28
CA ARG A 77 14.93 -34.57 28.49
C ARG A 77 14.40 -33.58 27.45
N ASN A 78 15.27 -32.74 26.88
CA ASN A 78 14.90 -31.67 25.95
C ASN A 78 15.27 -31.97 24.49
N ILE A 79 15.83 -33.15 24.18
CA ILE A 79 16.11 -33.61 22.81
C ILE A 79 14.86 -33.52 21.94
N ARG A 80 13.69 -33.85 22.51
CA ARG A 80 12.40 -33.72 21.81
C ARG A 80 12.08 -32.29 21.39
N SER A 81 12.28 -31.32 22.28
CA SER A 81 12.07 -29.90 21.97
C SER A 81 13.07 -29.38 20.93
N MET A 82 14.32 -29.86 21.00
CA MET A 82 15.34 -29.54 20.01
C MET A 82 15.01 -30.13 18.64
N GLY A 83 14.51 -31.37 18.58
CA GLY A 83 14.02 -32.00 17.35
C GLY A 83 12.91 -31.17 16.69
N MET A 84 11.91 -30.77 17.46
CA MET A 84 10.84 -29.88 16.96
C MET A 84 11.37 -28.53 16.46
N MET A 85 12.41 -27.98 17.10
CA MET A 85 13.03 -26.73 16.66
C MET A 85 13.79 -26.91 15.34
N LEU A 86 14.49 -28.04 15.16
CA LEU A 86 15.18 -28.38 13.91
C LEU A 86 14.20 -28.58 12.76
N GLU A 87 13.09 -29.29 12.98
CA GLU A 87 11.99 -29.43 12.00
C GLU A 87 11.39 -28.07 11.61
N THR A 88 11.25 -27.16 12.58
CA THR A 88 10.77 -25.79 12.32
C THR A 88 11.78 -25.01 11.47
N ILE A 89 13.08 -25.12 11.75
CA ILE A 89 14.13 -24.48 10.96
C ILE A 89 14.16 -25.03 9.54
N GLU A 90 13.99 -26.34 9.37
CA GLU A 90 13.88 -27.00 8.07
C GLU A 90 12.68 -26.45 7.29
N SER A 91 11.51 -26.39 7.92
CA SER A 91 10.29 -25.82 7.33
C SER A 91 10.45 -24.34 6.93
N LEU A 92 11.12 -23.53 7.76
CA LEU A 92 11.42 -22.13 7.44
C LEU A 92 12.42 -22.01 6.28
N THR A 93 13.39 -22.92 6.22
CA THR A 93 14.39 -22.96 5.16
C THR A 93 13.76 -23.38 3.84
N ASP A 94 12.85 -24.34 3.85
CA ASP A 94 12.11 -24.78 2.67
C ASP A 94 11.14 -23.73 2.18
N LEU A 95 10.40 -23.08 3.09
CA LEU A 95 9.60 -21.90 2.76
C LEU A 95 10.46 -20.79 2.14
N ALA A 96 11.66 -20.53 2.69
CA ALA A 96 12.57 -19.54 2.12
C ALA A 96 13.07 -19.93 0.72
N LYS A 97 13.38 -21.22 0.49
CA LYS A 97 13.74 -21.73 -0.85
C LYS A 97 12.59 -21.54 -1.84
N ASP A 98 11.35 -21.83 -1.42
CA ASP A 98 10.16 -21.73 -2.27
C ASP A 98 9.76 -20.27 -2.56
N LEU A 99 9.93 -19.38 -1.58
CA LEU A 99 9.64 -17.96 -1.72
C LEU A 99 10.74 -17.19 -2.45
N THR A 100 11.99 -17.67 -2.44
CA THR A 100 13.13 -16.97 -3.08
C THR A 100 12.89 -16.68 -4.57
N PRO A 101 12.41 -17.61 -5.41
CA PRO A 101 12.06 -17.34 -6.80
C PRO A 101 10.97 -16.26 -6.95
N VAL A 102 9.92 -16.34 -6.14
CA VAL A 102 8.79 -15.40 -6.16
C VAL A 102 9.24 -14.00 -5.78
N ILE A 103 10.02 -13.87 -4.71
CA ILE A 103 10.59 -12.59 -4.26
C ILE A 103 11.53 -12.01 -5.32
N LYS A 104 12.36 -12.84 -5.97
CA LYS A 104 13.23 -12.38 -7.06
C LYS A 104 12.41 -11.84 -8.23
N GLN A 105 11.35 -12.53 -8.63
CA GLN A 105 10.52 -12.10 -9.75
C GLN A 105 9.74 -10.83 -9.43
N ILE A 106 9.08 -10.78 -8.27
CA ILE A 106 8.38 -9.58 -7.78
C ILE A 106 9.37 -8.41 -7.62
N GLY A 107 10.59 -8.68 -7.16
CA GLY A 107 11.64 -7.69 -7.02
C GLY A 107 12.06 -7.12 -8.38
N LEU A 108 12.28 -7.96 -9.39
CA LEU A 108 12.65 -7.53 -10.73
C LEU A 108 11.52 -6.74 -11.41
N ASP A 109 10.29 -7.24 -11.36
CA ASP A 109 9.11 -6.57 -11.93
C ASP A 109 8.81 -5.26 -11.18
N GLY A 110 9.00 -5.27 -9.86
CA GLY A 110 8.90 -4.09 -9.01
C GLY A 110 9.91 -3.03 -9.40
N VAL A 111 11.19 -3.38 -9.46
CA VAL A 111 12.26 -2.44 -9.87
C VAL A 111 11.99 -1.87 -11.27
N GLN A 112 11.55 -2.69 -12.22
CA GLN A 112 11.18 -2.21 -13.55
C GLN A 112 10.02 -1.22 -13.51
N LYS A 113 8.94 -1.53 -12.77
CA LYS A 113 7.81 -0.61 -12.61
C LYS A 113 8.20 0.68 -11.89
N PHE A 114 9.00 0.59 -10.83
CA PHE A 114 9.51 1.77 -10.13
C PHE A 114 10.35 2.64 -11.05
N ASN A 115 11.24 2.04 -11.84
CA ASN A 115 12.04 2.75 -12.83
C ASN A 115 11.16 3.36 -13.94
N GLU A 116 10.11 2.67 -14.39
CA GLU A 116 9.16 3.20 -15.38
C GLU A 116 8.38 4.41 -14.82
N LEU A 117 7.95 4.34 -13.56
CA LEU A 117 7.30 5.46 -12.87
C LEU A 117 8.23 6.66 -12.72
N ASP A 118 9.51 6.41 -12.43
CA ASP A 118 10.54 7.45 -12.35
C ASP A 118 10.81 8.10 -13.70
N GLN A 119 11.02 7.30 -14.76
CA GLN A 119 11.21 7.80 -16.13
C GLN A 119 10.02 8.61 -16.65
N LYS A 120 8.80 8.21 -16.28
CA LYS A 120 7.59 8.96 -16.62
C LYS A 120 7.40 10.21 -15.74
N GLY A 121 8.27 10.44 -14.76
CA GLY A 121 8.26 11.64 -13.90
C GLY A 121 7.23 11.59 -12.78
N TYR A 122 6.62 10.44 -12.46
CA TYR A 122 5.62 10.36 -11.40
C TYR A 122 6.19 10.75 -10.03
N PHE A 123 7.44 10.38 -9.72
CA PHE A 123 8.08 10.78 -8.47
C PHE A 123 8.35 12.28 -8.42
N GLU A 124 8.69 12.89 -9.55
CA GLU A 124 8.87 14.34 -9.62
C GLU A 124 7.54 15.07 -9.37
N VAL A 125 6.45 14.60 -9.96
CA VAL A 125 5.11 15.15 -9.72
C VAL A 125 4.71 15.01 -8.25
N LEU A 126 4.90 13.84 -7.64
CA LEU A 126 4.62 13.62 -6.22
C LEU A 126 5.46 14.54 -5.32
N ASN A 127 6.74 14.71 -5.64
CA ASN A 127 7.62 15.61 -4.91
C ASN A 127 7.18 17.08 -5.04
N GLN A 128 6.78 17.51 -6.25
CA GLN A 128 6.27 18.86 -6.46
C GLN A 128 4.93 19.10 -5.76
N LEU A 129 4.04 18.10 -5.75
CA LEU A 129 2.79 18.15 -4.98
C LEU A 129 3.08 18.29 -3.48
N GLY A 130 4.02 17.50 -2.94
CA GLY A 130 4.46 17.62 -1.56
C GLY A 130 4.96 19.03 -1.22
N LYS A 131 5.86 19.59 -2.03
CA LYS A 131 6.36 20.97 -1.86
C LYS A 131 5.24 22.02 -1.94
N THR A 132 4.27 21.80 -2.82
CA THR A 132 3.11 22.69 -2.97
C THR A 132 2.23 22.64 -1.73
N ILE A 133 1.95 21.44 -1.22
CA ILE A 133 1.22 21.24 0.03
C ILE A 133 1.99 21.92 1.18
N ASP A 134 3.29 21.71 1.32
CA ASP A 134 4.11 22.36 2.35
C ASP A 134 4.08 23.88 2.26
N ALA A 135 4.15 24.45 1.05
CA ALA A 135 4.05 25.89 0.83
C ALA A 135 2.66 26.43 1.22
N ILE A 136 1.59 25.67 0.93
CA ILE A 136 0.23 26.00 1.34
C ILE A 136 0.11 25.94 2.87
N LEU A 137 0.56 24.86 3.50
CA LEU A 137 0.54 24.67 4.96
C LEU A 137 1.36 25.74 5.70
N SER A 138 2.48 26.18 5.12
CA SER A 138 3.34 27.22 5.70
C SER A 138 2.71 28.61 5.61
N LYS A 139 1.90 28.87 4.58
CA LYS A 139 1.27 30.19 4.33
C LYS A 139 -0.12 30.31 4.94
N TYR A 140 -0.85 29.20 5.05
CA TYR A 140 -2.23 29.17 5.50
C TYR A 140 -2.34 28.36 6.78
N GLY A 141 -2.86 28.98 7.84
CA GLY A 141 -3.14 28.30 9.10
C GLY A 141 -4.28 27.29 8.99
N ARG A 142 -4.47 26.48 10.03
CA ARG A 142 -5.46 25.38 10.09
C ARG A 142 -6.87 25.79 9.68
N GLU A 143 -7.34 26.97 10.10
CA GLU A 143 -8.66 27.51 9.74
C GLU A 143 -8.83 27.74 8.23
N ASN A 144 -7.77 28.20 7.55
CA ASN A 144 -7.81 28.44 6.11
C ASN A 144 -7.77 27.13 5.31
N LEU A 145 -7.08 26.12 5.82
CA LEU A 145 -7.04 24.79 5.21
C LEU A 145 -8.40 24.09 5.29
N GLU A 146 -9.10 24.26 6.41
CA GLU A 146 -10.46 23.75 6.61
C GLU A 146 -11.43 24.39 5.60
N LYS A 147 -11.38 25.73 5.46
CA LYS A 147 -12.16 26.43 4.42
C LYS A 147 -11.82 25.98 3.00
N ILE A 148 -10.55 25.70 2.70
CA ILE A 148 -10.15 25.18 1.39
C ILE A 148 -10.71 23.77 1.18
N SER A 149 -10.62 22.90 2.18
CA SER A 149 -11.16 21.54 2.13
C SER A 149 -12.67 21.54 1.88
N ASP A 150 -13.41 22.35 2.65
CA ASP A 150 -14.87 22.44 2.58
C ASP A 150 -15.36 23.03 1.24
N ASN A 151 -14.55 23.88 0.61
CA ASN A 151 -14.88 24.54 -0.64
C ASN A 151 -14.07 24.01 -1.84
N LEU A 152 -13.33 22.91 -1.69
CA LEU A 152 -12.46 22.39 -2.75
C LEU A 152 -13.27 21.97 -3.97
N ILE A 153 -14.36 21.22 -3.75
CA ILE A 153 -15.25 20.75 -4.82
C ILE A 153 -15.90 21.94 -5.56
N PRO A 154 -16.55 22.91 -4.89
CA PRO A 154 -17.05 24.11 -5.56
C PRO A 154 -16.00 24.90 -6.36
N VAL A 155 -14.77 25.03 -5.85
CA VAL A 155 -13.67 25.71 -6.55
C VAL A 155 -13.26 24.93 -7.80
N VAL A 156 -13.10 23.61 -7.69
CA VAL A 156 -12.77 22.75 -8.83
C VAL A 156 -13.89 22.76 -9.87
N ASP A 157 -15.16 22.64 -9.46
CA ASP A 157 -16.31 22.72 -10.36
C ASP A 157 -16.36 24.07 -11.07
N THR A 158 -16.05 25.17 -10.38
CA THR A 158 -15.93 26.49 -10.99
C THR A 158 -14.85 26.52 -12.08
N LEU A 159 -13.66 25.97 -11.79
CA LEU A 159 -12.56 25.87 -12.77
C LEU A 159 -12.94 24.99 -13.97
N VAL A 160 -13.60 23.87 -13.74
CA VAL A 160 -14.10 22.97 -14.81
C VAL A 160 -15.13 23.70 -15.66
N ASN A 161 -16.04 24.46 -15.05
CA ASN A 161 -17.01 25.28 -15.77
C ASN A 161 -16.31 26.35 -16.63
N PHE A 162 -15.26 27.00 -16.12
CA PHE A 162 -14.47 27.95 -16.92
C PHE A 162 -13.70 27.30 -18.07
N ALA A 163 -13.31 26.03 -17.93
CA ALA A 163 -12.68 25.25 -18.99
C ALA A 163 -13.66 24.80 -20.09
N ASP A 164 -14.96 25.10 -19.97
CA ASP A 164 -15.95 24.84 -21.02
C ASP A 164 -15.54 25.55 -22.33
N PRO A 165 -15.41 24.84 -23.46
CA PRO A 165 -14.97 25.42 -24.72
C PRO A 165 -15.84 26.59 -25.20
N LYS A 166 -17.14 26.59 -24.90
CA LYS A 166 -18.04 27.69 -25.30
C LYS A 166 -17.78 28.94 -24.48
N LEU A 167 -17.43 28.81 -23.20
CA LEU A 167 -17.05 29.94 -22.36
C LEU A 167 -15.66 30.48 -22.73
N LEU A 168 -14.67 29.60 -22.92
CA LEU A 168 -13.33 30.02 -23.37
C LEU A 168 -13.38 30.78 -24.69
N ASN A 169 -14.17 30.32 -25.66
CA ASN A 169 -14.35 31.03 -26.93
C ASN A 169 -14.96 32.43 -26.73
N LYS A 170 -15.97 32.58 -25.84
CA LYS A 170 -16.57 33.89 -25.54
C LYS A 170 -15.58 34.82 -24.83
N VAL A 171 -14.80 34.30 -23.89
CA VAL A 171 -13.75 35.06 -23.20
C VAL A 171 -12.70 35.55 -24.20
N ASN A 172 -12.25 34.68 -25.10
CA ASN A 172 -11.29 35.05 -26.15
C ASN A 172 -11.83 36.15 -27.07
N ILE A 173 -13.10 36.05 -27.49
CA ILE A 173 -13.75 37.09 -28.30
C ILE A 173 -13.80 38.42 -27.54
N ALA A 174 -14.18 38.40 -26.26
CA ALA A 174 -14.23 39.60 -25.43
C ALA A 174 -12.85 40.24 -25.21
N VAL A 175 -11.83 39.42 -24.94
CA VAL A 175 -10.44 39.88 -24.77
C VAL A 175 -9.90 40.46 -26.07
N ASN A 176 -10.18 39.84 -27.22
CA ASN A 176 -9.75 40.36 -28.52
C ASN A 176 -10.46 41.68 -28.86
N ALA A 177 -11.77 41.78 -28.61
CA ALA A 177 -12.51 43.02 -28.78
C ALA A 177 -11.94 44.16 -27.91
N LEU A 178 -11.52 43.88 -26.66
CA LEU A 178 -10.86 44.86 -25.80
C LEU A 178 -9.49 45.31 -26.33
N LYS A 179 -8.72 44.42 -26.96
CA LYS A 179 -7.43 44.76 -27.58
C LYS A 179 -7.60 45.62 -28.83
N GLU A 180 -8.70 45.44 -29.55
CA GLU A 180 -9.03 46.19 -30.77
C GLU A 180 -9.61 47.58 -30.48
N ILE A 181 -10.15 47.80 -29.28
CA ILE A 181 -10.61 49.12 -28.84
C ILE A 181 -9.39 49.97 -28.48
N ASP A 182 -9.05 50.89 -29.37
CA ASP A 182 -8.07 51.94 -29.11
C ASP A 182 -8.72 53.09 -28.32
N PRO A 183 -8.40 53.29 -27.03
CA PRO A 183 -9.04 54.28 -26.18
C PRO A 183 -8.86 55.72 -26.68
N GLU A 184 -7.78 55.98 -27.42
CA GLU A 184 -7.43 57.30 -27.92
C GLU A 184 -8.24 57.68 -29.18
N LYS A 185 -8.89 56.70 -29.82
CA LYS A 185 -9.71 56.88 -31.03
C LYS A 185 -11.22 56.85 -30.77
N ILE A 186 -11.64 56.77 -29.51
CA ILE A 186 -13.06 56.73 -29.16
C ILE A 186 -13.66 58.14 -29.31
N GLU A 187 -14.41 58.36 -30.38
CA GLU A 187 -15.17 59.61 -30.54
C GLU A 187 -16.24 59.78 -29.45
N GLY A 188 -16.36 61.01 -28.92
CA GLY A 188 -17.43 61.38 -28.01
C GLY A 188 -18.82 61.24 -28.65
N TYR A 189 -19.76 60.65 -27.92
CA TYR A 189 -21.14 60.50 -28.37
C TYR A 189 -22.00 61.69 -27.95
N SER A 190 -22.70 62.33 -28.89
CA SER A 190 -23.73 63.32 -28.57
C SER A 190 -25.02 62.65 -28.09
N VAL A 191 -25.82 63.37 -27.28
CA VAL A 191 -27.10 62.87 -26.72
C VAL A 191 -28.03 62.33 -27.81
N TRP A 192 -28.14 63.03 -28.94
CA TRP A 192 -28.97 62.57 -30.06
C TRP A 192 -28.41 61.32 -30.74
N ARG A 193 -27.07 61.24 -30.90
CA ARG A 193 -26.39 60.07 -31.46
C ARG A 193 -26.60 58.84 -30.57
N LEU A 194 -26.57 59.00 -29.24
CA LEU A 194 -26.88 57.94 -28.27
C LEU A 194 -28.30 57.42 -28.44
N ILE A 195 -29.31 58.31 -28.46
CA ILE A 195 -30.71 57.91 -28.61
C ILE A 195 -30.92 57.13 -29.92
N ARG A 196 -30.31 57.61 -31.02
CA ARG A 196 -30.38 56.92 -32.32
C ARG A 196 -29.71 55.54 -32.28
N GLN A 197 -28.58 55.41 -31.58
CA GLN A 197 -27.86 54.14 -31.42
C GLN A 197 -28.63 53.14 -30.54
N MET A 198 -29.20 53.60 -29.42
CA MET A 198 -30.05 52.77 -28.55
C MET A 198 -31.28 52.22 -29.29
N ASN A 199 -31.78 52.93 -30.30
CA ASN A 199 -32.93 52.49 -31.07
C ASN A 199 -32.59 51.34 -32.07
N LYS A 200 -31.30 51.06 -32.31
CA LYS A 200 -30.88 49.96 -33.19
C LYS A 200 -31.27 48.59 -32.61
N PRO A 201 -31.68 47.62 -33.46
CA PRO A 201 -32.16 46.32 -32.99
C PRO A 201 -31.12 45.52 -32.20
N GLU A 202 -29.84 45.62 -32.57
CA GLU A 202 -28.72 44.94 -31.88
C GLU A 202 -28.49 45.49 -30.47
N VAL A 203 -28.55 46.82 -30.30
CA VAL A 203 -28.36 47.48 -29.01
C VAL A 203 -29.54 47.18 -28.08
N LYS A 204 -30.78 47.21 -28.60
CA LYS A 204 -31.97 46.79 -27.83
C LYS A 204 -31.87 45.34 -27.35
N LYS A 205 -31.40 44.42 -28.20
CA LYS A 205 -31.17 43.02 -27.80
C LYS A 205 -30.10 42.90 -26.71
N SER A 206 -29.04 43.69 -26.80
CA SER A 206 -27.96 43.72 -25.81
C SER A 206 -28.44 44.27 -24.46
N ILE A 207 -29.23 45.35 -24.47
CA ILE A 207 -29.89 45.89 -23.27
C ILE A 207 -30.85 44.86 -22.68
N GLY A 208 -31.66 44.20 -23.51
CA GLY A 208 -32.57 43.14 -23.07
C GLY A 208 -31.84 41.96 -22.42
N PHE A 209 -30.72 41.52 -23.01
CA PHE A 209 -29.86 40.51 -22.41
C PHE A 209 -29.34 40.94 -21.03
N MET A 210 -28.83 42.17 -20.91
CA MET A 210 -28.34 42.69 -19.65
C MET A 210 -29.45 42.76 -18.58
N MET A 211 -30.67 43.15 -18.97
CA MET A 211 -31.82 43.14 -18.07
C MET A 211 -32.18 41.74 -17.59
N GLU A 212 -32.21 40.75 -18.48
CA GLU A 212 -32.48 39.34 -18.12
C GLU A 212 -31.36 38.74 -17.25
N PHE A 213 -30.11 39.11 -17.51
CA PHE A 213 -28.98 38.72 -16.69
C PHE A 213 -29.08 39.28 -15.27
N LEU A 214 -29.36 40.58 -15.14
CA LEU A 214 -29.51 41.23 -13.84
C LEU A 214 -30.66 40.60 -13.03
N LYS A 215 -31.81 40.34 -13.65
CA LYS A 215 -32.94 39.65 -12.99
C LYS A 215 -32.57 38.28 -12.43
N ARG A 216 -31.68 37.55 -13.10
CA ARG A 216 -31.27 36.19 -12.71
C ARG A 216 -30.22 36.16 -11.60
N ILE A 217 -29.45 37.23 -11.44
CA ILE A 217 -28.43 37.34 -10.38
C ILE A 217 -28.99 38.02 -9.14
N SER A 218 -30.01 38.87 -9.27
CA SER A 218 -30.70 39.50 -8.15
C SER A 218 -31.76 38.62 -7.48
N ALA A 219 -32.03 37.44 -8.05
CA ALA A 219 -32.96 36.44 -7.53
C ALA A 219 -32.20 35.36 -6.76
#